data_AF-A0A2V2LDB3-F1
#
_entry.id   AF-A0A2V2LDB3-F1
#
_cell.length_a   1.000
_cell.length_b   1.000
_cell.length_c   1.000
_cell.angle_alpha   90.00
_cell.angle_beta   90.00
_cell.angle_gamma   90.00
#
_symmetry.space_group_name_H-M   'P 1'
#
loop_
_entity.id
_entity.type
_entity.pdbx_description
1 polymer ?
#
loop_
_entity_poly.entity_id
_entity_poly.type
_entity_poly.pdbx_seq_one_letter_code
_entity_poly.pdbx_strand_id
1 'polypeptide(L)'
;MKSILSCALVLCVAAASAQGASVVNGSFEQDAALPVGGFANLGNGSTAITGWTVGGSSVDWIGTYWQNADGNRSLDLSGGGAGAISQVLTGLSVGTTYALSFALSGNPTSGNRVKSLSVSVGNEAGGYTYDVTGNTLGNMNWVTETFNFTADATSETLTFTSNEPNAYGPALDDVRLSAVDAPVPLPAAVWLLGGAIGGLGMLRRRG
;
A
#
# COMPACT_ATOMS: atom_id res chain seq x y z
N MET A 1 54.29 -34.15 24.06
CA MET A 1 53.04 -33.57 24.60
C MET A 1 52.49 -32.63 23.54
N LYS A 2 51.41 -33.02 22.85
CA LYS A 2 50.83 -32.29 21.71
C LYS A 2 49.51 -31.67 22.17
N SER A 3 49.44 -30.35 22.22
CA SER A 3 48.20 -29.61 22.44
C SER A 3 47.74 -29.06 21.09
N ILE A 4 46.53 -29.43 20.66
CA ILE A 4 45.86 -28.87 19.49
C ILE A 4 44.69 -28.05 20.06
N LEU A 5 44.79 -26.73 19.98
CA LEU A 5 43.68 -25.82 20.27
C LEU A 5 42.67 -25.90 19.12
N SER A 6 41.43 -26.27 19.42
CA SER A 6 40.30 -26.13 18.49
C SER A 6 39.63 -24.77 18.69
N CYS A 7 39.71 -23.91 17.67
CA CYS A 7 38.89 -22.71 17.56
C CYS A 7 37.50 -23.10 17.04
N ALA A 8 36.45 -22.90 17.85
CA ALA A 8 35.07 -23.00 17.40
C ALA A 8 34.66 -21.68 16.74
N LEU A 9 34.35 -21.71 15.44
CA LEU A 9 33.79 -20.59 14.71
C LEU A 9 32.26 -20.58 14.93
N VAL A 10 31.77 -19.61 15.70
CA VAL A 10 30.32 -19.36 15.84
C VAL A 10 29.89 -18.48 14.68
N LEU A 11 29.12 -19.04 13.74
CA LEU A 11 28.54 -18.29 12.62
C LEU A 11 27.16 -17.75 13.07
N CYS A 12 27.10 -16.49 13.47
CA CYS A 12 25.83 -15.80 13.71
C CYS A 12 25.19 -15.48 12.35
N VAL A 13 24.18 -16.24 11.93
CA VAL A 13 23.34 -15.87 10.78
C VAL A 13 22.32 -14.85 11.28
N ALA A 14 22.55 -13.57 11.00
CA ALA A 14 21.52 -12.55 11.15
C ALA A 14 20.47 -12.77 10.07
N ALA A 15 19.27 -13.22 10.44
CA ALA A 15 18.13 -13.18 9.56
C ALA A 15 17.73 -11.71 9.37
N ALA A 16 18.10 -11.10 8.24
CA ALA A 16 17.49 -9.85 7.83
C ALA A 16 16.00 -10.13 7.62
N SER A 17 15.13 -9.49 8.41
CA SER A 17 13.70 -9.49 8.13
C SER A 17 13.51 -8.84 6.76
N ALA A 18 13.08 -9.60 5.76
CA ALA A 18 12.64 -9.02 4.51
C ALA A 18 11.42 -8.14 4.84
N GLN A 19 11.58 -6.83 4.76
CA GLN A 19 10.48 -5.91 4.95
C GLN A 19 9.56 -6.07 3.73
N GLY A 20 8.36 -6.62 3.95
CA GLY A 20 7.40 -6.85 2.87
C GLY A 20 6.92 -5.53 2.26
N ALA A 21 6.45 -5.58 1.01
CA ALA A 21 5.85 -4.43 0.35
C ALA A 21 4.71 -3.84 1.19
N SER A 22 4.67 -2.51 1.27
CA SER A 22 3.66 -1.78 2.04
C SER A 22 3.35 -0.43 1.40
N VAL A 23 2.18 0.12 1.72
CA VAL A 23 1.83 1.50 1.38
C VAL A 23 2.34 2.42 2.49
N VAL A 24 3.17 3.41 2.14
CA VAL A 24 3.57 4.44 3.10
C VAL A 24 2.42 5.44 3.21
N ASN A 25 2.10 5.83 4.44
CA ASN A 25 1.05 6.80 4.76
C ASN A 25 -0.30 6.49 4.10
N GLY A 26 -0.74 5.23 4.14
CA GLY A 26 -1.94 4.76 3.44
C GLY A 26 -3.26 5.40 3.87
N SER A 27 -3.33 5.95 5.08
CA SER A 27 -4.47 6.75 5.60
C SER A 27 -4.13 8.25 5.72
N PHE A 28 -3.00 8.69 5.15
CA PHE A 28 -2.67 10.12 5.01
C PHE A 28 -2.46 10.90 6.33
N GLU A 29 -2.22 10.21 7.44
CA GLU A 29 -2.09 10.77 8.79
C GLU A 29 -0.70 11.24 9.20
N GLN A 30 0.36 10.84 8.50
CA GLN A 30 1.73 10.95 9.03
C GLN A 30 2.21 12.40 9.23
N ASP A 31 1.62 13.36 8.53
CA ASP A 31 1.99 14.77 8.65
C ASP A 31 1.39 15.41 9.93
N ALA A 32 2.09 16.33 10.60
CA ALA A 32 1.68 16.76 11.95
C ALA A 32 0.47 17.72 12.00
N ALA A 33 0.23 18.50 10.94
CA ALA A 33 -0.81 19.53 10.94
C ALA A 33 -2.01 19.09 10.12
N LEU A 34 -3.21 19.09 10.73
CA LEU A 34 -4.45 18.92 9.99
C LEU A 34 -4.68 20.10 9.04
N PRO A 35 -5.32 19.87 7.89
CA PRO A 35 -5.78 20.95 7.02
C PRO A 35 -6.65 21.97 7.75
N VAL A 36 -6.24 23.23 7.73
CA VAL A 36 -6.98 24.33 8.38
C VAL A 36 -8.25 24.63 7.59
N GLY A 37 -9.40 24.74 8.26
CA GLY A 37 -10.68 25.05 7.60
C GLY A 37 -11.44 23.81 7.09
N GLY A 38 -11.01 22.61 7.45
CA GLY A 38 -11.69 21.35 7.15
C GLY A 38 -11.05 20.55 6.02
N PHE A 39 -10.37 21.22 5.09
CA PHE A 39 -9.60 20.60 4.01
C PHE A 39 -8.53 21.55 3.44
N ALA A 40 -7.59 21.02 2.67
CA ALA A 40 -6.59 21.79 1.92
C ALA A 40 -6.53 21.33 0.46
N ASN A 41 -6.71 22.24 -0.49
CA ASN A 41 -6.59 21.95 -1.91
C ASN A 41 -5.11 21.84 -2.31
N LEU A 42 -4.72 20.69 -2.83
CA LEU A 42 -3.37 20.40 -3.27
C LEU A 42 -3.35 20.24 -4.79
N GLY A 43 -2.63 21.12 -5.47
CA GLY A 43 -2.49 21.08 -6.94
C GLY A 43 -1.52 20.00 -7.43
N ASN A 44 -1.55 19.77 -8.75
CA ASN A 44 -0.61 18.90 -9.46
C ASN A 44 0.85 19.16 -9.06
N GLY A 45 1.58 18.07 -8.78
CA GLY A 45 2.98 18.08 -8.35
C GLY A 45 3.17 18.31 -6.85
N SER A 46 2.11 18.53 -6.08
CA SER A 46 2.21 18.65 -4.62
C SER A 46 2.69 17.34 -3.99
N THR A 47 3.63 17.45 -3.05
CA THR A 47 4.16 16.37 -2.21
C THR A 47 3.88 16.62 -0.72
N ALA A 48 2.87 17.44 -0.43
CA ALA A 48 2.55 17.85 0.95
C ALA A 48 2.04 16.69 1.82
N ILE A 49 1.53 15.61 1.22
CA ILE A 49 1.14 14.38 1.91
C ILE A 49 2.35 13.44 1.85
N THR A 50 2.91 13.09 3.02
CA THR A 50 4.11 12.25 3.07
C THR A 50 3.92 10.95 2.29
N GLY A 51 4.84 10.63 1.38
CA GLY A 51 4.83 9.42 0.54
C GLY A 51 4.04 9.53 -0.77
N TRP A 52 3.21 10.57 -0.93
CA TRP A 52 2.31 10.70 -2.07
C TRP A 52 2.60 11.94 -2.91
N THR A 53 2.37 11.82 -4.22
CA THR A 53 2.42 12.95 -5.17
C THR A 53 1.06 13.16 -5.81
N VAL A 54 0.60 14.40 -5.81
CA VAL A 54 -0.66 14.78 -6.45
C VAL A 54 -0.47 14.93 -7.96
N GLY A 55 -1.43 14.45 -8.73
CA GLY A 55 -1.51 14.59 -10.18
C GLY A 55 -2.87 15.14 -10.64
N GLY A 56 -3.07 15.21 -11.95
CA GLY A 56 -4.32 15.70 -12.54
C GLY A 56 -4.56 17.19 -12.28
N SER A 57 -5.80 17.56 -11.95
CA SER A 57 -6.16 18.92 -11.57
C SER A 57 -5.70 19.25 -10.15
N SER A 58 -6.35 18.67 -9.14
CA SER A 58 -6.00 18.79 -7.72
C SER A 58 -6.78 17.77 -6.90
N VAL A 59 -6.33 17.55 -5.67
CA VAL A 59 -7.04 16.76 -4.65
C VAL A 59 -7.30 17.65 -3.43
N ASP A 60 -8.43 17.48 -2.76
CA ASP A 60 -8.62 18.08 -1.43
C ASP A 60 -8.17 17.07 -0.38
N TRP A 61 -7.18 17.47 0.40
CA TRP A 61 -6.77 16.73 1.59
C TRP A 61 -7.69 17.09 2.73
N ILE A 62 -8.52 16.14 3.13
CA ILE A 62 -9.62 16.33 4.06
C ILE A 62 -9.10 16.17 5.49
N GLY A 63 -9.58 17.01 6.40
CA GLY A 63 -9.42 16.86 7.84
C GLY A 63 -10.77 16.74 8.51
N THR A 64 -11.37 17.88 8.89
CA THR A 64 -12.63 17.92 9.65
C THR A 64 -13.88 18.21 8.82
N TYR A 65 -13.76 18.27 7.48
CA TYR A 65 -14.88 18.60 6.59
C TYR A 65 -15.94 17.48 6.55
N TRP A 66 -15.54 16.21 6.62
CA TRP A 66 -16.43 15.06 6.76
C TRP A 66 -15.80 13.96 7.62
N GLN A 67 -16.59 12.93 7.90
CA GLN A 67 -16.15 11.72 8.59
C GLN A 67 -15.15 10.93 7.73
N ASN A 68 -13.90 10.80 8.19
CA ASN A 68 -12.88 9.95 7.58
C ASN A 68 -13.16 8.45 7.84
N ALA A 69 -12.56 7.57 7.05
CA ALA A 69 -12.72 6.11 7.21
C ALA A 69 -11.78 5.56 8.29
N ASP A 70 -10.53 6.03 8.29
CA ASP A 70 -9.52 5.79 9.31
C ASP A 70 -8.95 7.13 9.78
N GLY A 71 -8.42 7.17 11.01
CA GLY A 71 -7.76 8.36 11.55
C GLY A 71 -8.57 9.67 11.50
N ASN A 72 -7.92 10.72 11.00
CA ASN A 72 -8.33 12.11 11.03
C ASN A 72 -8.31 12.79 9.65
N ARG A 73 -7.95 12.07 8.59
CA ARG A 73 -7.79 12.58 7.24
C ARG A 73 -8.22 11.57 6.20
N SER A 74 -8.63 12.11 5.06
CA SER A 74 -8.93 11.34 3.85
C SER A 74 -8.68 12.23 2.64
N LEU A 75 -9.05 11.77 1.45
CA LEU A 75 -8.98 12.58 0.23
C LEU A 75 -10.35 12.75 -0.41
N ASP A 76 -10.60 13.92 -0.99
CA ASP A 76 -11.42 14.07 -2.19
C ASP A 76 -10.47 14.07 -3.39
N LEU A 77 -10.62 13.11 -4.31
CA LEU A 77 -9.76 13.02 -5.49
C LEU A 77 -10.12 14.02 -6.59
N SER A 78 -11.00 14.98 -6.31
CA SER A 78 -11.36 16.05 -7.21
C SER A 78 -11.48 17.40 -6.51
N GLY A 79 -10.36 18.08 -6.25
CA GLY A 79 -10.39 19.39 -5.59
C GLY A 79 -10.81 20.56 -6.48
N GLY A 80 -10.76 20.40 -7.80
CA GLY A 80 -11.15 21.41 -8.80
C GLY A 80 -11.58 20.84 -10.15
N GLY A 81 -11.51 19.52 -10.28
CA GLY A 81 -11.65 18.72 -11.50
C GLY A 81 -11.05 17.34 -11.25
N ALA A 82 -10.87 16.54 -12.29
CA ALA A 82 -10.28 15.20 -12.15
C ALA A 82 -8.84 15.26 -11.60
N GLY A 83 -8.67 14.91 -10.32
CA GLY A 83 -7.38 14.79 -9.66
C GLY A 83 -6.86 13.36 -9.65
N ALA A 84 -5.60 13.21 -9.24
CA ALA A 84 -4.98 11.93 -9.01
C ALA A 84 -4.02 11.99 -7.82
N ILE A 85 -3.73 10.85 -7.23
CA ILE A 85 -2.65 10.71 -6.25
C ILE A 85 -1.88 9.42 -6.51
N SER A 86 -0.55 9.48 -6.41
CA SER A 86 0.32 8.35 -6.71
C SER A 86 1.47 8.19 -5.73
N GLN A 87 1.93 6.95 -5.61
CA GLN A 87 3.09 6.56 -4.83
C GLN A 87 3.78 5.38 -5.52
N VAL A 88 5.10 5.33 -5.42
CA VAL A 88 5.89 4.17 -5.85
C VAL A 88 5.86 3.12 -4.74
N LEU A 89 5.26 1.97 -5.00
CA LEU A 89 5.37 0.79 -4.17
C LEU A 89 6.79 0.21 -4.34
N THR A 90 7.39 -0.25 -3.25
CA THR A 90 8.72 -0.88 -3.24
C THR A 90 8.70 -2.16 -2.43
N GLY A 91 9.68 -3.04 -2.66
CA GLY A 91 9.75 -4.34 -1.97
C GLY A 91 8.77 -5.38 -2.51
N LEU A 92 8.26 -5.18 -3.72
CA LEU A 92 7.41 -6.15 -4.41
C LEU A 92 8.23 -7.37 -4.83
N SER A 93 7.60 -8.53 -4.81
CA SER A 93 8.17 -9.79 -5.30
C SER A 93 7.55 -10.12 -6.65
N VAL A 94 8.38 -10.11 -7.69
CA VAL A 94 7.93 -10.38 -9.08
C VAL A 94 7.22 -11.74 -9.16
N GLY A 95 6.05 -11.75 -9.79
CA GLY A 95 5.16 -12.91 -9.90
C GLY A 95 4.28 -13.17 -8.67
N THR A 96 4.39 -12.37 -7.60
CA THR A 96 3.49 -12.45 -6.45
C THR A 96 2.25 -11.59 -6.70
N THR A 97 1.07 -12.15 -6.46
CA THR A 97 -0.19 -11.39 -6.45
C THR A 97 -0.34 -10.66 -5.12
N TYR A 98 -0.66 -9.38 -5.21
CA TYR A 98 -0.96 -8.51 -4.08
C TYR A 98 -2.41 -8.06 -4.13
N ALA A 99 -3.03 -7.97 -2.95
CA ALA A 99 -4.32 -7.35 -2.73
C ALA A 99 -4.10 -5.95 -2.17
N LEU A 100 -4.45 -4.93 -2.95
CA LEU A 100 -4.54 -3.54 -2.54
C LEU A 100 -5.97 -3.26 -2.09
N SER A 101 -6.18 -3.06 -0.79
CA SER A 101 -7.47 -2.65 -0.24
C SER A 101 -7.49 -1.15 0.04
N PHE A 102 -8.65 -0.51 -0.11
CA PHE A 102 -8.84 0.90 0.19
C PHE A 102 -10.29 1.18 0.56
N ALA A 103 -10.53 2.18 1.39
CA ALA A 103 -11.86 2.69 1.66
C ALA A 103 -12.29 3.67 0.55
N LEU A 104 -13.46 3.41 -0.02
CA LEU A 104 -14.09 4.22 -1.07
C LEU A 104 -15.41 4.81 -0.56
N SER A 105 -15.60 6.09 -0.86
CA SER A 105 -16.89 6.77 -0.74
C SER A 105 -16.96 7.86 -1.82
N GLY A 106 -17.82 8.85 -1.66
CA GLY A 106 -17.92 9.99 -2.56
C GLY A 106 -18.42 11.24 -1.86
N ASN A 107 -17.94 12.39 -2.32
CA ASN A 107 -18.37 13.69 -1.83
C ASN A 107 -19.89 13.86 -2.08
N PRO A 108 -20.71 13.99 -1.01
CA PRO A 108 -22.17 13.97 -1.12
C PRO A 108 -22.78 15.34 -1.41
N THR A 109 -21.97 16.40 -1.44
CA THR A 109 -22.49 17.77 -1.41
C THR A 109 -22.98 18.27 -2.76
N SER A 110 -22.35 17.84 -3.86
CA SER A 110 -22.72 18.21 -5.23
C SER A 110 -22.04 17.30 -6.27
N GLY A 111 -22.08 17.70 -7.55
CA GLY A 111 -21.53 16.96 -8.67
C GLY A 111 -22.38 15.75 -9.07
N ASN A 112 -21.75 14.75 -9.69
CA ASN A 112 -22.43 13.53 -10.08
C ASN A 112 -22.83 12.70 -8.84
N ARG A 113 -24.00 12.06 -8.87
CA ARG A 113 -24.44 11.17 -7.79
C ARG A 113 -23.57 9.93 -7.67
N VAL A 114 -23.21 9.34 -8.80
CA VAL A 114 -22.28 8.22 -8.86
C VAL A 114 -20.90 8.78 -9.14
N LYS A 115 -19.95 8.52 -8.25
CA LYS A 115 -18.54 8.88 -8.42
C LYS A 115 -17.79 7.74 -9.10
N SER A 116 -16.86 8.07 -10.00
CA SER A 116 -16.01 7.08 -10.67
C SER A 116 -14.53 7.27 -10.31
N LEU A 117 -13.88 6.15 -9.99
CA LEU A 117 -12.47 6.05 -9.61
C LEU A 117 -11.76 5.03 -10.50
N SER A 118 -10.58 5.39 -11.00
CA SER A 118 -9.65 4.46 -11.63
C SER A 118 -8.47 4.20 -10.70
N VAL A 119 -8.07 2.94 -10.57
CA VAL A 119 -6.88 2.50 -9.81
C VAL A 119 -5.94 1.81 -10.77
N SER A 120 -4.64 2.07 -10.69
CA SER A 120 -3.63 1.36 -11.47
C SER A 120 -2.38 1.07 -10.66
N VAL A 121 -1.78 -0.09 -10.88
CA VAL A 121 -0.45 -0.45 -10.38
C VAL A 121 0.35 -1.03 -11.53
N GLY A 122 1.48 -0.40 -11.87
CA GLY A 122 2.28 -0.81 -13.03
C GLY A 122 1.44 -0.75 -14.31
N ASN A 123 1.29 -1.90 -14.99
CA ASN A 123 0.52 -2.04 -16.22
C ASN A 123 -0.93 -2.50 -16.00
N GLU A 124 -1.32 -2.81 -14.76
CA GLU A 124 -2.67 -3.27 -14.41
C GLU A 124 -3.54 -2.10 -13.95
N ALA A 125 -4.83 -2.13 -14.29
CA ALA A 125 -5.79 -1.12 -13.89
C ALA A 125 -7.19 -1.69 -13.63
N GLY A 126 -7.95 -1.03 -12.75
CA GLY A 126 -9.32 -1.34 -12.40
C GLY A 126 -10.16 -0.08 -12.25
N GLY A 127 -11.47 -0.20 -12.48
CA GLY A 127 -12.44 0.88 -12.33
C GLY A 127 -13.47 0.57 -11.24
N TYR A 128 -13.81 1.59 -10.45
CA TYR A 128 -14.76 1.50 -9.35
C TYR A 128 -15.76 2.64 -9.43
N THR A 129 -16.97 2.39 -8.94
CA THR A 129 -18.01 3.41 -8.85
C THR A 129 -18.68 3.39 -7.49
N TYR A 130 -19.08 4.54 -6.99
CA TYR A 130 -19.76 4.68 -5.70
C TYR A 130 -20.96 5.63 -5.81
N ASP A 131 -22.17 5.18 -5.42
CA ASP A 131 -23.38 6.02 -5.40
C ASP A 131 -23.53 6.68 -4.02
N VAL A 132 -23.53 8.02 -3.97
CA VAL A 132 -23.60 8.81 -2.72
C VAL A 132 -25.01 8.92 -2.12
N THR A 133 -25.99 8.17 -2.63
CA THR A 133 -27.36 8.16 -2.08
C THR A 133 -27.34 7.77 -0.60
N GLY A 134 -27.78 8.68 0.26
CA GLY A 134 -27.82 8.47 1.71
C GLY A 134 -26.53 8.88 2.45
N ASN A 135 -25.49 9.32 1.74
CA ASN A 135 -24.32 9.93 2.35
C ASN A 135 -24.64 11.31 2.92
N THR A 136 -23.95 11.66 4.01
CA THR A 136 -23.88 13.01 4.57
C THR A 136 -22.43 13.29 4.99
N LEU A 137 -22.08 14.56 5.26
CA LEU A 137 -20.73 14.87 5.76
C LEU A 137 -20.41 14.15 7.09
N GLY A 138 -21.41 13.90 7.93
CA GLY A 138 -21.23 13.18 9.19
C GLY A 138 -21.32 11.65 9.09
N ASN A 139 -21.74 11.14 7.93
CA ASN A 139 -21.82 9.71 7.65
C ASN A 139 -21.58 9.48 6.15
N MET A 140 -20.32 9.22 5.83
CA MET A 140 -19.86 9.01 4.46
C MET A 140 -20.14 7.58 3.94
N ASN A 141 -20.64 6.67 4.78
CA ASN A 141 -20.94 5.27 4.41
C ASN A 141 -19.81 4.56 3.64
N TRP A 142 -18.55 4.76 4.06
CA TRP A 142 -17.37 4.16 3.43
C TRP A 142 -17.51 2.64 3.22
N VAL A 143 -17.06 2.16 2.06
CA VAL A 143 -16.95 0.73 1.74
C VAL A 143 -15.51 0.35 1.45
N THR A 144 -15.09 -0.85 1.83
CA THR A 144 -13.75 -1.35 1.47
C THR A 144 -13.81 -2.04 0.12
N GLU A 145 -12.99 -1.54 -0.81
CA GLU A 145 -12.76 -2.13 -2.13
C GLU A 145 -11.43 -2.88 -2.14
N THR A 146 -11.25 -3.76 -3.13
CA THR A 146 -9.99 -4.51 -3.31
C THR A 146 -9.62 -4.62 -4.78
N PHE A 147 -8.41 -4.16 -5.09
CA PHE A 147 -7.76 -4.32 -6.38
C PHE A 147 -6.62 -5.33 -6.26
N ASN A 148 -6.69 -6.42 -7.01
CA ASN A 148 -5.61 -7.41 -7.08
C ASN A 148 -4.75 -7.13 -8.31
N PHE A 149 -3.43 -7.17 -8.14
CA PHE A 149 -2.46 -7.09 -9.23
C PHE A 149 -1.31 -8.08 -8.99
N THR A 150 -0.64 -8.48 -10.05
CA THR A 150 0.57 -9.32 -9.97
C THR A 150 1.79 -8.47 -10.30
N ALA A 151 2.75 -8.40 -9.39
CA ALA A 151 3.94 -7.59 -9.59
C ALA A 151 4.78 -8.11 -10.77
N ASP A 152 5.04 -7.26 -11.76
CA ASP A 152 5.98 -7.47 -12.86
C ASP A 152 7.39 -6.92 -12.54
N ALA A 153 7.49 -6.03 -11.56
CA ALA A 153 8.73 -5.45 -11.07
C ALA A 153 8.82 -5.45 -9.53
N THR A 154 10.02 -5.18 -9.00
CA THR A 154 10.22 -5.01 -7.55
C THR A 154 9.74 -3.65 -7.04
N SER A 155 9.37 -2.77 -7.97
CA SER A 155 8.84 -1.44 -7.70
C SER A 155 7.89 -1.03 -8.81
N GLU A 156 6.69 -0.58 -8.43
CA GLU A 156 5.63 -0.21 -9.36
C GLU A 156 4.89 1.03 -8.84
N THR A 157 4.39 1.86 -9.76
CA THR A 157 3.64 3.05 -9.38
C THR A 157 2.17 2.71 -9.17
N LEU A 158 1.69 2.92 -7.95
CA LEU A 158 0.27 2.96 -7.61
C LEU A 158 -0.28 4.34 -7.92
N THR A 159 -1.40 4.42 -8.63
CA THR A 159 -2.14 5.67 -8.90
C THR A 159 -3.63 5.46 -8.68
N PHE A 160 -4.25 6.40 -7.97
CA PHE A 160 -5.70 6.59 -7.91
C PHE A 160 -6.06 7.84 -8.72
N THR A 161 -7.04 7.75 -9.60
CA THR A 161 -7.47 8.85 -10.47
C THR A 161 -8.98 9.02 -10.43
N SER A 162 -9.45 10.22 -10.09
CA SER A 162 -10.86 10.56 -10.24
C SER A 162 -11.22 10.69 -11.72
N ASN A 163 -12.39 10.19 -12.10
CA ASN A 163 -12.95 10.43 -13.44
C ASN A 163 -13.99 11.56 -13.43
N GLU A 164 -14.11 12.30 -12.33
CA GLU A 164 -15.09 13.38 -12.16
C GLU A 164 -14.58 14.70 -12.77
N PRO A 165 -15.29 15.32 -13.74
CA PRO A 165 -14.89 16.59 -14.34
C PRO A 165 -15.33 17.82 -13.49
N ASN A 166 -15.53 17.63 -12.19
CA ASN A 166 -16.05 18.61 -11.24
C ASN A 166 -15.27 18.54 -9.93
N ALA A 167 -15.60 19.38 -8.94
CA ALA A 167 -14.88 19.48 -7.66
C ALA A 167 -15.47 18.59 -6.54
N TYR A 168 -16.15 17.50 -6.89
CA TYR A 168 -16.86 16.63 -5.94
C TYR A 168 -16.61 15.17 -6.31
N GLY A 169 -15.45 14.65 -5.89
CA GLY A 169 -14.89 13.40 -6.38
C GLY A 169 -15.24 12.16 -5.57
N PRO A 170 -14.71 11.00 -5.99
CA PRO A 170 -14.60 9.84 -5.13
C PRO A 170 -13.70 10.18 -3.95
N ALA A 171 -14.12 9.74 -2.76
CA ALA A 171 -13.35 9.91 -1.55
C ALA A 171 -12.50 8.66 -1.30
N LEU A 172 -11.26 8.83 -0.83
CA LEU A 172 -10.29 7.75 -0.64
C LEU A 172 -9.65 7.83 0.75
N ASP A 173 -9.52 6.66 1.40
CA ASP A 173 -8.84 6.50 2.68
C ASP A 173 -8.37 5.04 2.87
N ASP A 174 -7.65 4.76 3.95
CA ASP A 174 -7.28 3.42 4.42
C ASP A 174 -6.63 2.50 3.37
N VAL A 175 -5.68 3.03 2.60
CA VAL A 175 -4.99 2.26 1.55
C VAL A 175 -3.98 1.29 2.16
N ARG A 176 -4.18 0.00 1.94
CA ARG A 176 -3.34 -1.09 2.48
C ARG A 176 -2.94 -2.06 1.39
N LEU A 177 -1.77 -2.68 1.56
CA LEU A 177 -1.24 -3.68 0.63
C LEU A 177 -0.94 -4.96 1.41
N SER A 178 -1.35 -6.10 0.86
CA SER A 178 -1.02 -7.42 1.40
C SER A 178 -0.68 -8.39 0.27
N ALA A 179 0.29 -9.29 0.49
CA ALA A 179 0.57 -10.37 -0.45
C ALA A 179 -0.48 -11.47 -0.30
N VAL A 180 -1.05 -11.94 -1.41
CA VAL A 180 -2.09 -12.99 -1.41
C VAL A 180 -1.48 -14.39 -1.28
N ASP A 181 -0.32 -14.62 -1.91
CA ASP A 181 0.35 -15.93 -1.94
C ASP A 181 1.85 -15.82 -1.66
N ALA A 182 2.25 -15.23 -0.52
CA ALA A 182 3.67 -15.21 -0.16
C ALA A 182 4.20 -16.65 0.05
N PRO A 183 5.18 -17.12 -0.73
CA PRO A 183 5.82 -18.41 -0.46
C PRO A 183 6.41 -18.36 0.94
N VAL A 184 6.01 -19.28 1.81
CA VAL A 184 6.60 -19.39 3.16
C VAL A 184 8.11 -19.60 2.97
N PRO A 185 8.98 -18.70 3.47
CA PRO A 185 10.41 -18.90 3.36
C PRO A 185 10.74 -20.23 4.05
N LEU A 186 11.18 -21.23 3.29
CA LEU A 186 11.67 -22.48 3.90
C LEU A 186 12.81 -22.08 4.82
N PRO A 187 12.69 -22.30 6.15
CA PRO A 187 13.75 -21.91 7.07
C PRO A 187 15.05 -22.59 6.63
N ALA A 188 16.18 -21.89 6.72
CA ALA A 188 17.51 -22.42 6.41
C ALA A 188 17.85 -23.75 7.13
N ALA A 189 17.06 -24.13 8.14
CA ALA A 189 17.05 -25.43 8.79
C ALA A 189 16.91 -26.63 7.82
N VAL A 190 16.24 -26.50 6.67
CA VAL A 190 16.11 -27.60 5.70
C VAL A 190 17.46 -27.96 5.06
N TRP A 191 18.33 -26.96 4.82
CA TRP A 191 19.70 -27.18 4.32
C TRP A 191 20.62 -27.76 5.40
N LEU A 192 20.43 -27.37 6.67
CA LEU A 192 21.17 -27.94 7.80
C LEU A 192 20.80 -29.41 8.05
N LEU A 193 19.54 -29.80 7.86
CA LEU A 193 19.10 -31.20 7.97
C LEU A 193 19.67 -32.07 6.83
N GLY A 194 19.76 -31.53 5.61
CA GLY A 194 20.39 -32.21 4.47
C GLY A 194 21.91 -32.42 4.66
N GLY A 195 22.61 -31.42 5.20
CA GLY A 195 24.05 -31.52 5.50
C GLY A 195 24.38 -32.49 6.65
N ALA A 196 23.53 -32.55 7.68
CA ALA A 196 23.72 -33.43 8.83
C ALA A 196 23.58 -34.93 8.45
N ILE A 197 22.65 -35.26 7.54
CA ILE A 197 22.46 -36.65 7.08
C ILE A 197 23.59 -37.08 6.12
N GLY A 198 24.05 -36.18 5.24
CA GLY A 198 25.18 -36.45 4.34
C GLY A 198 26.52 -36.66 5.07
N GLY A 199 26.78 -35.89 6.12
CA GLY A 199 28.01 -36.00 6.93
C GLY A 199 28.11 -37.29 7.75
N LEU A 200 26.99 -37.80 8.27
CA LEU A 200 26.94 -39.05 9.03
C LEU A 200 27.16 -40.30 8.14
N GLY A 201 26.81 -40.24 6.85
CA GLY A 201 27.03 -41.34 5.90
C GLY A 201 28.51 -41.55 5.52
N MET A 202 29.31 -40.48 5.50
CA MET A 202 30.74 -40.56 5.15
C MET A 202 31.63 -41.09 6.28
N LEU A 203 31.17 -41.06 7.53
CA LEU A 203 31.91 -41.57 8.69
C LEU A 203 31.82 -43.10 8.84
N ARG A 204 30.94 -43.79 8.10
CA ARG A 204 30.69 -45.24 8.28
C ARG A 204 31.46 -46.14 7.31
N ARG A 205 32.34 -45.61 6.46
CA ARG A 205 33.03 -46.39 5.40
C ARG A 205 34.54 -46.59 5.60
N ARG A 206 35.05 -46.34 6.81
CA ARG A 206 36.44 -46.67 7.18
C ARG A 206 36.45 -47.48 8.49
N GLY A 207 36.11 -48.75 8.37
CA GLY A 207 36.22 -49.79 9.39
C GLY A 207 36.36 -51.12 8.68
#